data_AF-A0A3E0GUL2-F1
#
_entry.id   AF-A0A3E0GUL2-F1
#
_cell.length_a   1.000
_cell.length_b   1.000
_cell.length_c   1.000
_cell.angle_alpha   90.00
_cell.angle_beta   90.00
_cell.angle_gamma   90.00
#
_symmetry.space_group_name_H-M   'P 1'
#
loop_
_entity.id
_entity.type
_entity.pdbx_description
1 polymer ?
#
loop_
_entity_poly.entity_id
_entity_poly.type
_entity_poly.pdbx_seq_one_letter_code
_entity_poly.pdbx_strand_id
1 'polypeptide(L)'
;MDNMEVVWERFLVGVDVAVLVDADEAELDRWPTGELYERLLLAGVPITYDPTGSTSTFGGRPDYFDLLVAVTAEVVTAHRPGNGLGEVDLLPPAAAEIVFDWYRRNVDVP
;
A
#
# COMPACT_ATOMS: atom_id res chain seq x y z
N MET A 1 -21.77 8.62 -20.22
CA MET A 1 -20.58 8.70 -19.35
C MET A 1 -20.19 7.27 -19.10
N ASP A 2 -19.12 6.80 -19.73
CA ASP A 2 -18.57 5.49 -19.43
C ASP A 2 -18.22 5.46 -17.94
N ASN A 3 -18.75 4.48 -17.21
CA ASN A 3 -18.21 4.12 -15.91
C ASN A 3 -16.83 3.53 -16.18
N MET A 4 -15.80 4.38 -16.22
CA MET A 4 -14.43 3.91 -16.10
C MET A 4 -14.33 3.16 -14.78
N GLU A 5 -14.20 1.84 -14.86
CA GLU A 5 -13.93 1.00 -13.72
C GLU A 5 -12.61 1.45 -13.09
N VAL A 6 -12.67 1.87 -11.82
CA VAL A 6 -11.47 2.26 -11.07
C VAL A 6 -10.76 0.97 -10.70
N VAL A 7 -9.57 0.78 -11.28
CA VAL A 7 -8.69 -0.34 -10.94
C VAL A 7 -7.94 0.03 -9.66
N TRP A 8 -8.03 -0.85 -8.67
CA TRP A 8 -7.34 -0.73 -7.39
C TRP A 8 -6.24 -1.78 -7.30
N GLU A 9 -5.07 -1.33 -6.88
CA GLU A 9 -3.92 -2.18 -6.60
C GLU A 9 -3.65 -2.16 -5.09
N ARG A 10 -3.47 -3.33 -4.49
CA ARG A 10 -3.20 -3.45 -3.05
C ARG A 10 -1.72 -3.67 -2.83
N PHE A 11 -1.08 -2.73 -2.17
CA PHE A 11 0.31 -2.83 -1.74
C PHE A 11 0.38 -3.02 -0.24
N LEU A 12 1.15 -4.00 0.21
CA LEU A 12 1.64 -3.98 1.57
C LEU A 12 3.06 -3.43 1.55
N VAL A 13 3.37 -2.51 2.47
CA VAL A 13 4.62 -1.74 2.46
C VAL A 13 5.31 -1.94 3.80
N GLY A 14 6.33 -2.79 3.81
CA GLY A 14 7.22 -3.01 4.94
C GLY A 14 8.42 -2.05 4.90
N VAL A 15 9.33 -2.21 5.85
CA VAL A 15 10.54 -1.35 5.94
C VAL A 15 11.40 -1.45 4.70
N ASP A 16 11.65 -2.67 4.20
CA ASP A 16 12.61 -2.94 3.13
C ASP A 16 11.97 -3.25 1.77
N VAL A 17 10.69 -3.64 1.75
CA VAL A 17 9.99 -4.12 0.56
C VAL A 17 8.53 -3.65 0.53
N ALA A 18 8.06 -3.29 -0.66
CA ALA A 18 6.64 -3.16 -0.98
C ALA A 18 6.24 -4.31 -1.90
N VAL A 19 5.12 -4.95 -1.61
CA VAL A 19 4.62 -6.11 -2.37
C VAL A 19 3.21 -5.80 -2.85
N LEU A 20 2.98 -5.99 -4.15
CA LEU A 20 1.65 -6.01 -4.73
C LEU A 20 1.02 -7.37 -4.45
N VAL A 21 -0.20 -7.37 -3.89
CA VAL A 21 -0.93 -8.58 -3.57
C VAL A 21 -2.29 -8.62 -4.26
N ASP A 22 -2.80 -9.82 -4.49
CA ASP A 22 -4.17 -10.03 -4.97
C ASP A 22 -5.20 -10.04 -3.82
N ALA A 23 -6.46 -10.36 -4.16
CA ALA A 23 -7.56 -10.42 -3.20
C ALA A 23 -7.42 -11.54 -2.16
N ASP A 24 -6.65 -12.59 -2.48
CA ASP A 24 -6.36 -13.72 -1.59
C ASP A 24 -5.02 -13.52 -0.84
N GLU A 25 -4.46 -12.30 -0.90
CA GLU A 25 -3.18 -11.92 -0.29
C GLU A 25 -1.96 -12.64 -0.88
N ALA A 26 -2.10 -13.21 -2.08
CA ALA A 26 -0.97 -13.79 -2.79
C ALA A 26 -0.09 -12.68 -3.39
N GLU A 27 1.22 -12.80 -3.19
CA GLU A 27 2.22 -11.90 -3.78
C GLU A 27 2.22 -12.03 -5.32
N LEU A 28 1.97 -10.91 -5.99
CA LEU A 28 2.02 -10.79 -7.45
C LEU A 28 3.38 -10.26 -7.93
N ASP A 29 3.91 -9.25 -7.25
CA ASP A 29 5.19 -8.62 -7.58
C ASP A 29 5.76 -7.83 -6.39
N ARG A 30 7.04 -7.45 -6.43
CA ARG A 30 7.76 -6.82 -5.32
C ARG A 30 8.80 -5.80 -5.75
N TRP A 31 8.92 -4.73 -4.96
CA TRP A 31 9.88 -3.65 -5.18
C TRP A 31 10.56 -3.23 -3.88
N PRO A 32 11.77 -2.67 -3.96
CA PRO A 32 12.37 -2.00 -2.81
C PRO A 32 11.52 -0.80 -2.39
N THR A 33 11.27 -0.65 -1.10
CA THR A 33 10.62 0.56 -0.54
C THR A 33 11.49 1.80 -0.68
N GLY A 34 12.80 1.65 -0.49
CA GLY A 34 13.68 2.79 -0.26
C GLY A 34 13.20 3.58 0.96
N GLU A 35 13.02 4.89 0.83
CA GLU A 35 12.54 5.77 1.91
C GLU A 35 11.00 5.76 2.06
N LEU A 36 10.26 4.96 1.28
CA LEU A 36 8.79 5.00 1.28
C LEU A 36 8.22 4.77 2.67
N TYR A 37 8.64 3.70 3.35
CA TYR A 37 8.13 3.34 4.67
C TYR A 37 8.33 4.46 5.69
N GLU A 38 9.54 5.03 5.75
CA GLU A 38 9.91 6.08 6.69
C GLU A 38 9.14 7.36 6.42
N ARG A 39 8.94 7.71 5.15
CA ARG A 39 8.16 8.88 4.75
C ARG A 39 6.67 8.73 5.08
N LEU A 40 6.09 7.54 4.90
CA LEU A 40 4.71 7.26 5.30
C LEU A 40 4.54 7.30 6.82
N LEU A 41 5.50 6.74 7.56
CA LEU A 41 5.54 6.80 9.01
C LEU A 41 5.57 8.25 9.51
N LEU A 42 6.47 9.08 8.95
CA LEU A 42 6.58 10.50 9.28
C LEU A 42 5.35 11.31 8.87
N ALA A 43 4.65 10.89 7.81
CA ALA A 43 3.39 11.48 7.39
C ALA A 43 2.19 11.05 8.27
N GLY A 44 2.41 10.19 9.26
CA GLY A 44 1.38 9.72 10.19
C GLY A 44 0.38 8.75 9.56
N VAL A 45 0.78 8.04 8.50
CA VAL A 45 -0.06 7.00 7.89
C VAL A 45 -0.29 5.88 8.90
N PRO A 46 -1.51 5.32 9.01
CA PRO A 46 -1.78 4.22 9.93
C PRO A 46 -0.97 2.96 9.59
N ILE A 47 -0.27 2.42 10.58
CA ILE A 47 0.45 1.13 10.45
C ILE A 47 -0.50 -0.01 10.83
N THR A 48 -0.41 -1.08 10.07
CA THR A 48 -1.00 -2.37 10.38
C THR A 48 0.01 -3.24 11.11
N TYR A 49 -0.44 -3.86 12.20
CA TYR A 49 0.35 -4.80 13.00
C TYR A 49 -0.24 -6.21 12.85
N ASP A 50 0.51 -7.13 12.25
CA ASP A 50 0.18 -8.56 12.19
C ASP A 50 1.11 -9.37 13.12
N PRO A 51 0.71 -9.61 14.39
CA PRO A 51 1.51 -10.39 15.33
C PRO A 51 1.53 -11.88 15.01
N THR A 52 0.61 -12.36 14.17
CA THR A 52 0.48 -13.78 13.85
C THR A 52 1.48 -14.23 12.78
N GLY A 53 2.05 -13.26 12.04
CA GLY A 53 2.89 -13.53 10.88
C GLY A 53 2.13 -14.28 9.80
N SER A 54 0.80 -14.13 9.73
CA SER A 54 -0.01 -14.73 8.66
C SER A 54 0.46 -14.22 7.29
N THR A 55 0.85 -12.94 7.24
CA THR A 55 1.56 -12.28 6.15
C THR A 55 3.08 -12.57 6.13
N SER A 56 3.48 -13.80 6.51
CA SER A 56 4.85 -14.32 6.69
C SER A 56 5.90 -14.02 5.59
N THR A 57 5.51 -13.37 4.50
CA THR A 57 6.34 -12.94 3.36
C THR A 57 6.94 -11.53 3.51
N PHE A 58 6.52 -10.72 4.50
CA PHE A 58 6.97 -9.31 4.67
C PHE A 58 8.29 -9.10 5.44
N GLY A 59 9.37 -9.74 4.99
CA GLY A 59 10.73 -9.43 5.47
C GLY A 59 10.95 -9.65 6.98
N GLY A 60 10.08 -10.42 7.64
CA GLY A 60 10.21 -10.79 9.06
C GLY A 60 9.82 -9.72 10.07
N ARG A 61 9.15 -8.62 9.66
CA ARG A 61 8.62 -7.61 10.60
C ARG A 61 7.09 -7.62 10.66
N PRO A 62 6.49 -7.46 11.84
CA PRO A 62 5.04 -7.48 12.01
C PRO A 62 4.35 -6.18 11.59
N ASP A 63 5.11 -5.10 11.34
CA ASP A 63 4.60 -3.77 11.02
C ASP A 63 4.69 -3.46 9.51
N TYR A 64 3.55 -3.14 8.88
CA TYR A 64 3.48 -2.73 7.48
C TYR A 64 2.35 -1.72 7.26
N PHE A 65 2.40 -0.96 6.16
CA PHE A 65 1.25 -0.22 5.67
C PHE A 65 0.48 -1.08 4.68
N ASP A 66 -0.84 -1.15 4.78
CA ASP A 66 -1.71 -1.80 3.79
C ASP A 66 -2.40 -0.69 3.00
N LEU A 67 -2.07 -0.56 1.72
CA LEU A 67 -2.47 0.56 0.88
C LEU A 67 -3.27 0.06 -0.32
N LEU A 68 -4.36 0.75 -0.63
CA LEU A 68 -5.06 0.62 -1.90
C LEU A 68 -4.75 1.84 -2.77
N VAL A 69 -4.23 1.60 -3.97
CA VAL A 69 -3.79 2.64 -4.90
C VAL A 69 -4.67 2.57 -6.15
N ALA A 70 -5.31 3.67 -6.51
CA ALA A 70 -6.02 3.84 -7.77
C ALA A 70 -5.33 4.93 -8.58
N VAL A 71 -4.38 4.53 -9.42
CA VAL A 71 -3.50 5.46 -10.16
C VAL A 71 -4.30 6.37 -11.10
N THR A 72 -5.28 5.82 -11.82
CA THR A 72 -6.10 6.60 -12.78
C THR A 72 -7.01 7.62 -12.11
N ALA A 73 -7.38 7.38 -10.86
CA ALA A 73 -8.18 8.31 -10.05
C ALA A 73 -7.32 9.22 -9.15
N GLU A 74 -5.99 9.02 -9.12
CA GLU A 74 -5.05 9.65 -8.20
C GLU A 74 -5.48 9.55 -6.71
N VAL A 75 -5.98 8.37 -6.32
CA VAL A 75 -6.40 8.10 -4.94
C VAL A 75 -5.52 7.04 -4.27
N VAL A 76 -5.18 7.27 -3.01
CA VAL A 76 -4.58 6.26 -2.13
C VAL A 76 -5.35 6.19 -0.81
N THR A 77 -5.66 4.98 -0.37
CA THR A 77 -6.27 4.75 0.95
C THR A 77 -5.43 3.78 1.76
N ALA A 78 -5.46 3.93 3.09
CA ALA A 78 -4.98 2.90 4.00
C ALA A 78 -6.12 1.91 4.27
N HIS A 79 -5.85 0.64 4.04
CA HIS A 79 -6.69 -0.47 4.41
C HIS A 79 -6.28 -0.97 5.80
N ARG A 80 -7.23 -1.34 6.66
CA ARG A 80 -6.95 -1.89 8.00
C ARG A 80 -7.58 -3.27 8.13
N PRO A 81 -6.79 -4.35 8.15
CA PRO A 81 -7.34 -5.69 8.34
C PRO A 81 -8.01 -5.80 9.72
N GLY A 82 -9.21 -6.39 9.75
CA GLY A 82 -10.01 -6.58 10.96
C GLY A 82 -11.15 -5.57 11.14
N ASN A 83 -11.08 -4.41 10.48
CA ASN A 83 -12.25 -3.60 10.19
C ASN A 83 -12.70 -4.09 8.81
N GLY A 84 -13.93 -4.60 8.65
CA GLY A 84 -14.38 -5.13 7.35
C GLY A 84 -14.08 -4.16 6.20
N LEU A 85 -14.02 -4.65 4.96
CA LEU A 85 -13.66 -3.97 3.69
C LEU A 85 -14.29 -2.56 3.42
N GLY A 86 -15.06 -1.99 4.35
CA GLY A 86 -15.65 -0.66 4.28
C GLY A 86 -14.95 0.46 5.07
N GLU A 87 -13.95 0.19 5.91
CA GLU A 87 -13.18 1.28 6.57
C GLU A 87 -11.83 1.48 5.88
N VAL A 88 -11.88 2.22 4.76
CA VAL A 88 -10.69 2.74 4.07
C VAL A 88 -10.48 4.20 4.48
N ASP A 89 -9.32 4.51 5.03
CA ASP A 89 -8.96 5.89 5.36
C ASP A 89 -8.30 6.53 4.13
N LEU A 90 -8.94 7.53 3.53
CA LEU A 90 -8.31 8.33 2.49
C LEU A 90 -7.05 8.99 3.05
N LEU A 91 -5.91 8.76 2.39
CA LEU A 91 -4.67 9.39 2.81
C LEU A 91 -4.73 10.90 2.60
N PRO A 92 -4.14 11.71 3.50
CA PRO A 92 -3.91 13.12 3.24
C PRO A 92 -3.14 13.33 1.93
N PRO A 93 -3.36 14.43 1.18
CA PRO A 93 -2.73 14.64 -0.12
C PRO A 93 -1.20 14.48 -0.12
N ALA A 94 -0.52 15.00 0.90
CA ALA A 94 0.93 14.88 1.02
C ALA A 94 1.41 13.42 1.18
N ALA A 95 0.62 12.56 1.83
CA ALA A 95 0.93 11.14 1.95
C ALA A 95 0.64 10.39 0.64
N ALA A 96 -0.44 10.74 -0.07
CA ALA A 96 -0.73 10.19 -1.38
C ALA A 96 0.37 10.55 -2.41
N GLU A 97 0.87 11.79 -2.39
CA GLU A 97 1.98 12.23 -3.23
C GLU A 97 3.26 11.40 -2.99
N ILE A 98 3.56 11.07 -1.73
CA ILE A 98 4.69 10.18 -1.40
C ILE A 98 4.54 8.82 -2.09
N VAL A 99 3.34 8.24 -2.06
CA VAL A 99 3.05 6.94 -2.67
C VAL A 99 3.13 7.02 -4.19
N PHE A 100 2.53 8.05 -4.82
CA PHE A 100 2.58 8.20 -6.28
C PHE A 100 3.99 8.50 -6.80
N ASP A 101 4.79 9.28 -6.08
CA ASP A 101 6.18 9.52 -6.43
C ASP A 101 7.00 8.22 -6.41
N TRP A 102 6.76 7.38 -5.41
CA TRP A 102 7.40 6.06 -5.34
C TRP A 102 6.89 5.14 -6.47
N TYR A 103 5.58 5.09 -6.69
CA TYR A 103 4.94 4.24 -7.70
C TYR A 103 5.47 4.57 -9.10
N ARG A 104 5.51 5.85 -9.48
CA ARG A 104 6.00 6.29 -10.80
C ARG A 104 7.49 5.97 -11.02
N ARG A 105 8.29 5.93 -9.95
CA ARG A 105 9.74 5.67 -10.03
C ARG A 105 10.10 4.19 -10.07
N ASN A 106 9.22 3.31 -9.56
CA ASN A 106 9.55 1.91 -9.34
C ASN A 106 8.62 0.95 -10.09
N VAL A 107 7.33 1.29 -10.23
CA VAL A 107 6.30 0.42 -10.79
C VAL A 107 5.99 0.78 -12.25
N ASP A 108 5.83 2.07 -12.57
CA ASP A 108 5.54 2.53 -13.94
C ASP A 108 6.76 2.47 -14.89
N VAL A 109 7.95 2.13 -14.38
CA VAL A 109 9.16 2.09 -15.20
C VAL A 109 9.25 0.71 -15.90
N PRO A 110 9.39 0.67 -17.24
CA PRO A 110 9.43 -0.57 -18.02
C PRO A 110 10.73 -1.38 -17.85
#